data_AF-A0A1F7Y3B9-F1
#
_entry.id   AF-A0A1F7Y3B9-F1
#
_cell.length_a   1.000
_cell.length_b   1.000
_cell.length_c   1.000
_cell.angle_alpha   90.00
_cell.angle_beta   90.00
_cell.angle_gamma   90.00
#
_symmetry.space_group_name_H-M   'P 1'
#
loop_
_entity.id
_entity.type
_entity.pdbx_description
1 polymer ?
#
loop_
_entity_poly.entity_id
_entity_poly.type
_entity_poly.pdbx_seq_one_letter_code
_entity_poly.pdbx_strand_id
1 'polypeptide(L)'
;MLKKLIIITAVIFITAVYFYLAIQHSLLVNTRFTSDDGSDPGDQRVQIKIIKRMHEENFSYLGDRVRTPLYSALQAVFYQNKISDDQLFNQGKLINIILSLFLIFVIYFATSKYLTQFSNIVFILITGLALFLPKAAYLQPELLYYTLSFIAFIFFIKTIKNPGIRNALASGVFAAIAYLTKASMFLGFSIFVVYLSFLAIVYLFKFSTPKPKDSTKNGKVVNNYVCSFVITLLVFITVLSPYLIQNKKLYGKYFFNYVSEVYMWYDSFNEATKDTKTNNPDKIILLQAKDELPSLTKYLQGHDLNQIISRTIYGAGFDFFLLFSTYAALPSLIMLFYLIFMPYIFISSSSLNKKNLIKMLKENLSVVVFLFVYFSLNAMAIFFYEAIGGGPRFILSLYIPLIFVIFYIMDKLYLLESKNPTSKINFTLLSLLHMLTLVILLVGLKISIIPVIYGAWAGF
;
A
#
# COMPACT_ATOMS: atom_id res chain seq x y z
N MET A 1 -3.62 -10.22 37.18
CA MET A 1 -2.91 -8.92 37.25
C MET A 1 -1.53 -9.00 36.60
N LEU A 2 -0.67 -9.94 36.99
CA LEU A 2 0.70 -10.12 36.47
C LEU A 2 0.82 -10.22 34.93
N LYS A 3 0.01 -11.05 34.26
CA LYS A 3 0.03 -11.18 32.79
C LYS A 3 -0.26 -9.86 32.06
N LYS A 4 -1.21 -9.06 32.57
CA LYS A 4 -1.52 -7.74 31.99
C LYS A 4 -0.34 -6.78 32.17
N LEU A 5 0.28 -6.78 33.36
CA LEU A 5 1.46 -5.97 33.64
C LEU A 5 2.63 -6.33 32.70
N ILE A 6 2.92 -7.62 32.50
CA ILE A 6 3.96 -8.08 31.57
C ILE A 6 3.70 -7.59 30.15
N ILE A 7 2.46 -7.70 29.65
CA ILE A 7 2.10 -7.23 28.31
C ILE A 7 2.28 -5.71 28.20
N ILE A 8 1.82 -4.95 29.20
CA ILE A 8 1.96 -3.48 29.21
C ILE A 8 3.44 -3.09 29.20
N THR A 9 4.25 -3.69 30.06
CA THR A 9 5.70 -3.43 30.11
C THR A 9 6.38 -3.79 28.79
N ALA A 10 6.03 -4.92 28.18
CA ALA A 10 6.58 -5.33 26.88
C ALA A 10 6.20 -4.34 25.77
N VAL A 11 4.94 -3.89 25.72
CA VAL A 11 4.49 -2.88 24.74
C VAL A 11 5.25 -1.57 24.94
N ILE A 12 5.34 -1.06 26.18
CA ILE A 12 6.10 0.16 26.49
C ILE A 12 7.56 0.02 26.05
N PHE A 13 8.20 -1.09 26.39
CA PHE A 13 9.58 -1.36 26.01
C PHE A 13 9.78 -1.38 24.49
N ILE A 14 8.94 -2.13 23.75
CA ILE A 14 9.03 -2.22 22.30
C ILE A 14 8.78 -0.86 21.63
N THR A 15 7.80 -0.09 22.13
CA THR A 15 7.54 1.29 21.65
C THR A 15 8.74 2.19 21.90
N ALA A 16 9.37 2.13 23.08
CA ALA A 16 10.55 2.90 23.40
C ALA A 16 11.75 2.52 22.51
N VAL A 17 11.97 1.23 22.28
CA VAL A 17 13.02 0.73 21.36
C VAL A 17 12.76 1.23 19.94
N TYR A 18 11.54 1.11 19.43
CA TYR A 18 11.18 1.61 18.11
C TYR A 18 11.45 3.12 17.98
N PHE A 19 10.97 3.90 18.95
CA PHE A 19 11.13 5.35 18.96
C PHE A 19 12.60 5.75 18.99
N TYR A 20 13.40 5.12 19.85
CA TYR A 20 14.84 5.34 19.92
C TYR A 20 15.51 5.04 18.57
N LEU A 21 15.25 3.87 17.98
CA LEU A 21 15.85 3.48 16.69
C LEU A 21 15.43 4.43 15.55
N ALA A 22 14.18 4.88 15.54
CA ALA A 22 13.69 5.82 14.53
C ALA A 22 14.36 7.20 14.68
N ILE A 23 14.59 7.65 15.91
CA ILE A 23 15.35 8.88 16.19
C ILE A 23 16.82 8.73 15.76
N GLN A 24 17.47 7.61 16.07
CA GLN A 24 18.84 7.35 15.61
C GLN A 24 18.93 7.35 14.07
N HIS A 25 17.96 6.74 13.38
CA HIS A 25 17.86 6.81 11.92
C HIS A 25 17.76 8.26 11.44
N SER A 26 16.89 9.07 12.05
CA SER A 26 16.73 10.49 11.72
C SER A 26 18.01 11.31 11.90
N LEU A 27 18.82 11.00 12.91
CA LEU A 27 20.04 11.75 13.25
C LEU A 27 21.28 11.27 12.49
N LEU A 28 21.37 9.99 12.14
CA LEU A 28 22.58 9.39 11.59
C LEU A 28 22.51 9.12 10.09
N VAL A 29 21.31 8.95 9.53
CA VAL A 29 21.14 8.59 8.11
C VAL A 29 20.34 9.63 7.34
N ASN A 30 19.11 9.97 7.76
CA ASN A 30 18.31 10.97 7.04
C ASN A 30 18.66 12.40 7.48
N THR A 31 19.91 12.80 7.26
CA THR A 31 20.49 14.07 7.74
C THR A 31 20.35 15.22 6.75
N ARG A 32 20.02 14.93 5.49
CA ARG A 32 19.89 15.91 4.40
C ARG A 32 18.59 15.70 3.64
N PHE A 33 18.07 16.77 3.04
CA PHE A 33 16.86 16.74 2.20
C PHE A 33 17.14 17.09 0.72
N THR A 34 18.40 17.28 0.35
CA THR A 34 18.90 17.50 -1.03
C THR A 34 19.78 16.34 -1.49
N SER A 35 19.94 16.16 -2.80
CA SER A 35 20.98 15.25 -3.35
C SER A 35 22.39 15.72 -2.96
N ASP A 36 23.35 14.80 -2.94
CA ASP A 36 24.74 15.07 -2.56
C ASP A 36 25.46 16.05 -3.50
N ASP A 37 24.99 16.18 -4.74
CA ASP A 37 25.50 17.14 -5.73
C ASP A 37 24.66 18.43 -5.81
N GLY A 38 23.58 18.54 -5.01
CA GLY A 38 22.65 19.67 -5.01
C GLY A 38 21.87 19.89 -6.31
N SER A 39 22.01 18.98 -7.30
CA SER A 39 21.45 19.13 -8.66
C SER A 39 19.98 18.71 -8.74
N ASP A 40 19.55 17.79 -7.87
CA ASP A 40 18.15 17.41 -7.70
C ASP A 40 17.63 17.96 -6.35
N PRO A 41 16.51 18.71 -6.33
CA PRO A 41 15.89 19.08 -5.08
C PRO A 41 15.60 17.88 -4.16
N GLY A 42 15.43 16.65 -4.67
CA GLY A 42 15.10 15.48 -3.86
C GLY A 42 13.65 15.53 -3.35
N ASP A 43 13.02 14.37 -3.18
CA ASP A 43 11.61 14.27 -2.83
C ASP A 43 11.24 15.05 -1.55
N GLN A 44 12.15 15.09 -0.55
CA GLN A 44 11.90 15.71 0.75
C GLN A 44 11.95 17.25 0.70
N ARG A 45 12.82 17.85 -0.11
CA ARG A 45 12.83 19.32 -0.30
C ARG A 45 11.55 19.81 -0.95
N VAL A 46 11.04 19.07 -1.93
CA VAL A 46 9.78 19.47 -2.57
C VAL A 46 8.64 19.37 -1.58
N GLN A 47 8.64 18.36 -0.70
CA GLN A 47 7.67 18.29 0.40
C GLN A 47 7.74 19.50 1.34
N ILE A 48 8.94 19.94 1.72
CA ILE A 48 9.13 21.17 2.52
C ILE A 48 8.47 22.38 1.84
N LYS A 49 8.70 22.57 0.53
CA LYS A 49 8.08 23.67 -0.24
C LYS A 49 6.55 23.58 -0.27
N ILE A 50 6.00 22.38 -0.48
CA ILE A 50 4.55 22.15 -0.50
C ILE A 50 3.95 22.45 0.88
N ILE A 51 4.58 22.00 1.96
CA ILE A 51 4.11 22.22 3.34
C ILE A 51 4.02 23.72 3.65
N LYS A 52 5.07 24.49 3.35
CA LYS A 52 5.09 25.95 3.54
C LYS A 52 3.97 26.62 2.77
N ARG A 53 3.88 26.33 1.46
CA ARG A 53 2.86 26.90 0.58
C ARG A 53 1.44 26.56 1.03
N MET A 54 1.20 25.32 1.48
CA MET A 54 -0.10 24.92 2.02
C MET A 54 -0.49 25.76 3.24
N HIS A 55 0.45 26.02 4.14
CA HIS A 55 0.19 26.83 5.31
C HIS A 55 -0.02 28.31 4.95
N GLU A 56 0.85 28.88 4.11
CA GLU A 56 0.78 30.27 3.65
C GLU A 56 -0.52 30.58 2.89
N GLU A 57 -1.02 29.62 2.10
CA GLU A 57 -2.28 29.73 1.37
C GLU A 57 -3.50 29.20 2.15
N ASN A 58 -3.42 29.08 3.50
CA ASN A 58 -4.54 28.62 4.34
C ASN A 58 -5.22 27.32 3.83
N PHE A 59 -4.40 26.35 3.42
CA PHE A 59 -4.81 25.05 2.88
C PHE A 59 -5.60 25.08 1.56
N SER A 60 -5.62 26.20 0.81
CA SER A 60 -6.22 26.24 -0.54
C SER A 60 -5.35 25.56 -1.62
N TYR A 61 -4.04 25.45 -1.37
CA TYR A 61 -3.11 24.74 -2.25
C TYR A 61 -3.23 23.22 -2.06
N LEU A 62 -3.66 22.47 -3.09
CA LEU A 62 -3.83 21.01 -3.02
C LEU A 62 -2.66 20.21 -3.63
N GLY A 63 -1.45 20.79 -3.68
CA GLY A 63 -0.23 20.11 -4.14
C GLY A 63 0.10 20.29 -5.63
N ASP A 64 1.23 19.72 -6.03
CA ASP A 64 1.88 19.94 -7.34
C ASP A 64 1.41 18.96 -8.45
N ARG A 65 0.47 18.05 -8.12
CA ARG A 65 -0.07 16.99 -8.99
C ARG A 65 0.93 15.90 -9.38
N VAL A 66 2.14 15.95 -8.87
CA VAL A 66 3.02 14.77 -8.75
C VAL A 66 2.67 14.08 -7.43
N ARG A 67 2.63 14.88 -6.35
CA ARG A 67 2.28 14.50 -4.98
C ARG A 67 0.85 14.95 -4.69
N THR A 68 0.13 14.11 -3.96
CA THR A 68 -1.26 14.35 -3.55
C THR A 68 -1.29 15.01 -2.17
N PRO A 69 -2.37 15.75 -1.81
CA PRO A 69 -2.28 16.77 -0.78
C PRO A 69 -2.24 16.29 0.67
N LEU A 70 -2.80 15.13 0.99
CA LEU A 70 -3.18 14.81 2.38
C LEU A 70 -1.99 14.76 3.34
N TYR A 71 -0.88 14.15 2.92
CA TYR A 71 0.30 14.03 3.77
C TYR A 71 0.90 15.41 4.09
N SER A 72 1.10 16.24 3.06
CA SER A 72 1.69 17.56 3.21
C SER A 72 0.75 18.48 4.01
N ALA A 73 -0.57 18.34 3.83
CA ALA A 73 -1.55 19.07 4.62
C ALA A 73 -1.48 18.66 6.11
N LEU A 74 -1.34 17.36 6.41
CA LEU A 74 -1.15 16.88 7.78
C LEU A 74 0.12 17.46 8.42
N GLN A 75 1.22 17.53 7.68
CA GLN A 75 2.47 18.14 8.15
C GLN A 75 2.33 19.66 8.33
N ALA A 76 1.61 20.35 7.43
CA ALA A 76 1.40 21.80 7.48
C ALA A 76 0.59 22.28 8.69
N VAL A 77 -0.20 21.41 9.32
CA VAL A 77 -0.87 21.70 10.61
C VAL A 77 0.14 21.99 11.73
N PHE A 78 1.32 21.38 11.68
CA PHE A 78 2.36 21.56 12.69
C PHE A 78 3.42 22.60 12.29
N TYR A 79 3.36 23.12 11.07
CA TYR A 79 4.31 24.12 10.59
C TYR A 79 4.18 25.42 11.39
N GLN A 80 5.33 25.96 11.83
CA GLN A 80 5.42 27.25 12.49
C GLN A 80 6.01 28.28 11.53
N ASN A 81 5.37 29.44 11.43
CA ASN A 81 5.83 30.50 10.53
C ASN A 81 7.28 30.90 10.82
N LYS A 82 8.06 31.10 9.75
CA LYS A 82 9.45 31.61 9.76
C LYS A 82 10.53 30.66 10.29
N ILE A 83 10.24 29.37 10.49
CA ILE A 83 11.32 28.39 10.73
C ILE A 83 12.11 28.09 9.45
N SER A 84 13.40 27.74 9.61
CA SER A 84 14.26 27.37 8.48
C SER A 84 13.83 26.04 7.83
N ASP A 85 14.31 25.76 6.62
CA ASP A 85 14.06 24.47 5.94
C ASP A 85 14.62 23.30 6.77
N ASP A 86 15.79 23.44 7.38
CA ASP A 86 16.38 22.42 8.27
C ASP A 86 15.53 22.16 9.52
N GLN A 87 14.99 23.22 10.12
CA GLN A 87 14.12 23.11 11.28
C GLN A 87 12.82 22.40 10.91
N LEU A 88 12.18 22.79 9.80
CA LEU A 88 10.99 22.13 9.28
C LEU A 88 11.27 20.67 8.93
N PHE A 89 12.42 20.37 8.32
CA PHE A 89 12.82 19.02 8.01
C PHE A 89 12.89 18.15 9.27
N ASN A 90 13.61 18.59 10.30
CA ASN A 90 13.74 17.86 11.56
C ASN A 90 12.41 17.72 12.30
N GLN A 91 11.58 18.77 12.30
CA GLN A 91 10.24 18.73 12.86
C GLN A 91 9.36 17.69 12.12
N GLY A 92 9.36 17.72 10.80
CA GLY A 92 8.58 16.82 9.96
C GLY A 92 8.99 15.35 10.14
N LYS A 93 10.29 15.07 10.28
CA LYS A 93 10.79 13.73 10.64
C LYS A 93 10.23 13.26 11.99
N LEU A 94 10.30 14.11 13.02
CA LEU A 94 9.76 13.77 14.35
C LEU A 94 8.25 13.48 14.31
N ILE A 95 7.48 14.32 13.63
CA ILE A 95 6.03 14.12 13.44
C ILE A 95 5.77 12.79 12.73
N ASN A 96 6.56 12.46 11.71
CA ASN A 96 6.40 11.22 10.95
C ASN A 96 6.74 9.97 11.80
N ILE A 97 7.70 10.05 12.71
CA ILE A 97 8.01 9.00 13.69
C ILE A 97 6.85 8.79 14.68
N ILE A 98 6.25 9.88 15.17
CA ILE A 98 5.07 9.79 16.06
C ILE A 98 3.87 9.21 15.30
N LEU A 99 3.66 9.68 14.07
CA LEU A 99 2.62 9.18 13.18
C LEU A 99 2.80 7.68 12.90
N SER A 100 4.03 7.20 12.69
CA SER A 100 4.29 5.78 12.41
C SER A 100 3.86 4.89 13.58
N LEU A 101 4.14 5.28 14.82
CA LEU A 101 3.68 4.56 16.02
C LEU A 101 2.14 4.51 16.11
N PHE A 102 1.48 5.63 15.84
CA PHE A 102 0.01 5.68 15.80
C PHE A 102 -0.55 4.77 14.70
N LEU A 103 0.03 4.80 13.51
CA LEU A 103 -0.41 3.97 12.39
C LEU A 103 -0.21 2.47 12.66
N ILE A 104 0.89 2.07 13.30
CA ILE A 104 1.11 0.68 13.75
C ILE A 104 -0.01 0.23 14.70
N PHE A 105 -0.41 1.10 15.63
CA PHE A 105 -1.54 0.84 16.54
C PHE A 105 -2.85 0.67 15.76
N VAL A 106 -3.14 1.56 14.81
CA VAL A 106 -4.33 1.45 13.93
C VAL A 106 -4.36 0.11 13.19
N ILE A 107 -3.22 -0.33 12.62
CA ILE A 107 -3.12 -1.61 11.94
C ILE A 107 -3.41 -2.76 12.92
N TYR A 108 -2.86 -2.73 14.14
CA TYR A 108 -3.09 -3.77 15.15
C TYR A 108 -4.59 -4.00 15.43
N PHE A 109 -5.38 -2.93 15.59
CA PHE A 109 -6.83 -3.05 15.80
C PHE A 109 -7.58 -3.46 14.53
N ALA A 110 -7.12 -3.02 13.36
CA ALA A 110 -7.72 -3.44 12.10
C ALA A 110 -7.59 -4.97 11.91
N THR A 111 -6.48 -5.57 12.35
CA THR A 111 -6.15 -6.99 12.14
C THR A 111 -6.48 -7.92 13.31
N SER A 112 -6.68 -7.39 14.53
CA SER A 112 -6.92 -8.19 15.75
C SER A 112 -8.15 -9.09 15.71
N LYS A 113 -9.15 -8.75 14.88
CA LYS A 113 -10.36 -9.57 14.68
C LYS A 113 -10.22 -10.65 13.60
N TYR A 114 -9.12 -10.64 12.86
CA TYR A 114 -8.87 -11.55 11.73
C TYR A 114 -7.79 -12.58 12.01
N LEU A 115 -6.77 -12.18 12.77
CA LEU A 115 -5.63 -13.02 13.14
C LEU A 115 -5.76 -13.50 14.58
N THR A 116 -5.14 -14.63 14.90
CA THR A 116 -4.94 -15.04 16.29
C THR A 116 -4.08 -14.00 17.02
N GLN A 117 -4.16 -13.94 18.35
CA GLN A 117 -3.41 -12.95 19.13
C GLN A 117 -1.90 -13.01 18.83
N PHE A 118 -1.32 -14.22 18.72
CA PHE A 118 0.11 -14.38 18.47
C PHE A 118 0.49 -13.97 17.05
N SER A 119 -0.24 -14.46 16.04
CA SER A 119 -0.03 -14.07 14.64
C SER A 119 -0.18 -12.56 14.44
N ASN A 120 -1.14 -11.93 15.13
CA ASN A 120 -1.32 -10.48 15.08
C ASN A 120 -0.13 -9.72 15.68
N ILE A 121 0.40 -10.18 16.82
CA ILE A 121 1.60 -9.58 17.43
C ILE A 121 2.79 -9.68 16.49
N VAL A 122 3.04 -10.86 15.91
CA VAL A 122 4.17 -11.06 14.99
C VAL A 122 4.00 -10.23 13.72
N PHE A 123 2.80 -10.21 13.12
CA PHE A 123 2.48 -9.38 11.97
C PHE A 123 2.76 -7.89 12.23
N ILE A 124 2.39 -7.39 13.40
CA ILE A 124 2.61 -5.99 13.79
C ILE A 124 4.08 -5.70 14.06
N LEU A 125 4.82 -6.63 14.66
CA LEU A 125 6.26 -6.49 14.85
C LEU A 125 7.01 -6.48 13.51
N ILE A 126 6.64 -7.34 12.56
CA ILE A 126 7.20 -7.30 11.19
C ILE A 126 6.87 -5.96 10.52
N THR A 127 5.60 -5.55 10.55
CA THR A 127 5.17 -4.29 9.92
C THR A 127 5.90 -3.08 10.53
N GLY A 128 6.01 -3.04 11.85
CA GLY A 128 6.71 -1.98 12.56
C GLY A 128 8.21 -1.98 12.27
N LEU A 129 8.90 -3.08 12.61
CA LEU A 129 10.35 -3.11 12.68
C LEU A 129 11.03 -3.36 11.32
N ALA A 130 10.40 -4.12 10.42
CA ALA A 130 10.99 -4.43 9.12
C ALA A 130 10.55 -3.46 8.01
N LEU A 131 9.32 -2.92 8.07
CA LEU A 131 8.78 -2.05 7.02
C LEU A 131 8.70 -0.57 7.43
N PHE A 132 8.17 -0.25 8.61
CA PHE A 132 7.93 1.14 9.01
C PHE A 132 9.19 1.83 9.51
N LEU A 133 9.98 1.17 10.36
CA LEU A 133 11.18 1.73 10.97
C LEU A 133 12.17 2.33 9.93
N PRO A 134 12.42 1.70 8.77
CA PRO A 134 13.23 2.27 7.69
C PRO A 134 12.70 3.58 7.10
N LYS A 135 11.41 3.86 7.25
CA LYS A 135 10.72 4.99 6.63
C LYS A 135 10.19 6.02 7.63
N ALA A 136 10.16 5.69 8.92
CA ALA A 136 9.67 6.54 9.99
C ALA A 136 10.38 7.90 10.02
N ALA A 137 11.69 7.89 9.81
CA ALA A 137 12.52 9.07 9.85
C ALA A 137 12.51 9.91 8.56
N TYR A 138 11.68 9.59 7.56
CA TYR A 138 11.63 10.33 6.28
C TYR A 138 10.39 11.21 6.18
N LEU A 139 10.53 12.42 5.62
CA LEU A 139 9.42 13.35 5.36
C LEU A 139 8.67 12.94 4.09
N GLN A 140 7.99 11.79 4.13
CA GLN A 140 7.34 11.19 2.95
C GLN A 140 6.01 10.48 3.30
N PRO A 141 5.09 10.34 2.31
CA PRO A 141 3.73 9.86 2.55
C PRO A 141 3.59 8.34 2.74
N GLU A 142 4.65 7.55 2.53
CA GLU A 142 4.62 6.09 2.42
C GLU A 142 3.89 5.42 3.58
N LEU A 143 4.19 5.79 4.83
CA LEU A 143 3.62 5.10 6.01
C LEU A 143 2.11 5.31 6.12
N LEU A 144 1.67 6.54 5.90
CA LEU A 144 0.25 6.90 5.88
C LEU A 144 -0.45 6.19 4.71
N TYR A 145 0.18 6.18 3.54
CA TYR A 145 -0.35 5.52 2.35
C TYR A 145 -0.48 4.00 2.55
N TYR A 146 0.57 3.32 3.01
CA TYR A 146 0.55 1.87 3.25
C TYR A 146 -0.55 1.47 4.24
N THR A 147 -0.78 2.30 5.26
CA THR A 147 -1.83 2.03 6.26
C THR A 147 -3.22 2.20 5.65
N LEU A 148 -3.48 3.33 4.99
CA LEU A 148 -4.80 3.63 4.42
C LEU A 148 -5.13 2.69 3.24
N SER A 149 -4.15 2.38 2.39
CA SER A 149 -4.33 1.43 1.29
C SER A 149 -4.62 0.02 1.82
N PHE A 150 -3.95 -0.41 2.88
CA PHE A 150 -4.23 -1.68 3.53
C PHE A 150 -5.62 -1.74 4.15
N ILE A 151 -6.07 -0.68 4.83
CA ILE A 151 -7.43 -0.61 5.37
C ILE A 151 -8.46 -0.64 4.24
N ALA A 152 -8.25 0.12 3.16
CA ALA A 152 -9.09 0.09 1.97
C ALA A 152 -9.17 -1.33 1.39
N PHE A 153 -8.03 -2.02 1.26
CA PHE A 153 -7.93 -3.40 0.81
C PHE A 153 -8.72 -4.39 1.69
N ILE A 154 -8.65 -4.27 3.02
CA ILE A 154 -9.51 -5.07 3.93
C ILE A 154 -10.98 -4.85 3.57
N PHE A 155 -11.41 -3.60 3.37
CA PHE A 155 -12.80 -3.32 3.02
C PHE A 155 -13.17 -3.79 1.61
N PHE A 156 -12.25 -3.77 0.63
CA PHE A 156 -12.45 -4.38 -0.68
C PHE A 156 -12.81 -5.87 -0.55
N ILE A 157 -12.00 -6.62 0.21
CA ILE A 157 -12.28 -8.04 0.49
C ILE A 157 -13.62 -8.22 1.19
N LYS A 158 -13.94 -7.39 2.19
CA LYS A 158 -15.22 -7.47 2.91
C LYS A 158 -16.41 -7.17 2.00
N THR A 159 -16.29 -6.20 1.10
CA THR A 159 -17.35 -5.83 0.15
C THR A 159 -17.56 -6.95 -0.88
N ILE A 160 -16.49 -7.56 -1.38
CA ILE A 160 -16.58 -8.72 -2.29
C ILE A 160 -17.22 -9.92 -1.60
N LYS A 161 -16.80 -10.22 -0.36
CA LYS A 161 -17.28 -11.39 0.37
C LYS A 161 -18.71 -11.23 0.86
N ASN A 162 -19.03 -10.05 1.39
CA ASN A 162 -20.31 -9.73 2.01
C ASN A 162 -20.72 -8.31 1.56
N PRO A 163 -21.31 -8.18 0.35
CA PRO A 163 -21.70 -6.88 -0.18
C PRO A 163 -22.77 -6.26 0.71
N GLY A 164 -22.59 -4.98 1.01
CA GLY A 164 -23.45 -4.23 1.90
C GLY A 164 -22.99 -2.79 2.05
N ILE A 165 -23.92 -1.92 2.43
CA ILE A 165 -23.74 -0.46 2.48
C ILE A 165 -22.53 -0.08 3.34
N ARG A 166 -22.40 -0.65 4.54
CA ARG A 166 -21.31 -0.29 5.48
C ARG A 166 -19.93 -0.58 4.91
N ASN A 167 -19.75 -1.73 4.24
CA ASN A 167 -18.45 -2.08 3.66
C ASN A 167 -18.18 -1.24 2.41
N ALA A 168 -19.19 -0.98 1.58
CA ALA A 168 -19.08 -0.13 0.39
C ALA A 168 -18.71 1.33 0.73
N LEU A 169 -19.37 1.92 1.73
CA LEU A 169 -19.04 3.25 2.26
C LEU A 169 -17.57 3.29 2.69
N ALA A 170 -17.14 2.32 3.51
CA ALA A 170 -15.76 2.27 3.99
C ALA A 170 -14.75 2.04 2.86
N SER A 171 -15.06 1.17 1.87
CA SER A 171 -14.23 0.98 0.68
C SER A 171 -14.02 2.29 -0.08
N GLY A 172 -15.09 3.05 -0.33
CA GLY A 172 -15.00 4.35 -1.03
C GLY A 172 -14.23 5.41 -0.23
N VAL A 173 -14.51 5.54 1.07
CA VAL A 173 -13.84 6.53 1.94
C VAL A 173 -12.35 6.24 2.05
N PHE A 174 -11.96 5.03 2.46
CA PHE A 174 -10.54 4.72 2.67
C PHE A 174 -9.75 4.74 1.36
N ALA A 175 -10.35 4.31 0.25
CA ALA A 175 -9.70 4.44 -1.06
C ALA A 175 -9.50 5.91 -1.47
N ALA A 176 -10.48 6.79 -1.22
CA ALA A 176 -10.35 8.21 -1.53
C ALA A 176 -9.27 8.88 -0.67
N ILE A 177 -9.26 8.63 0.64
CA ILE A 177 -8.25 9.19 1.55
C ILE A 177 -6.85 8.63 1.21
N ALA A 178 -6.74 7.33 0.87
CA ALA A 178 -5.49 6.75 0.39
C ALA A 178 -5.03 7.37 -0.94
N TYR A 179 -5.95 7.66 -1.87
CA TYR A 179 -5.64 8.39 -3.11
C TYR A 179 -5.14 9.80 -2.84
N LEU A 180 -5.75 10.55 -1.90
CA LEU A 180 -5.26 11.86 -1.49
C LEU A 180 -3.89 11.80 -0.80
N THR A 181 -3.47 10.62 -0.33
CA THR A 181 -2.13 10.38 0.24
C THR A 181 -1.11 10.01 -0.83
N LYS A 182 -1.48 9.13 -1.78
CA LYS A 182 -0.66 8.76 -2.93
C LYS A 182 -1.55 8.31 -4.09
N ALA A 183 -1.32 8.87 -5.28
CA ALA A 183 -2.13 8.59 -6.46
C ALA A 183 -2.14 7.12 -6.90
N SER A 184 -1.13 6.32 -6.51
CA SER A 184 -1.04 4.88 -6.77
C SER A 184 -2.27 4.08 -6.28
N MET A 185 -3.02 4.59 -5.30
CA MET A 185 -4.28 3.98 -4.87
C MET A 185 -5.30 3.83 -6.01
N PHE A 186 -5.23 4.70 -7.03
CA PHE A 186 -6.19 4.72 -8.12
C PHE A 186 -6.24 3.39 -8.88
N LEU A 187 -5.09 2.77 -9.11
CA LEU A 187 -5.02 1.46 -9.77
C LEU A 187 -5.69 0.37 -8.92
N GLY A 188 -5.32 0.29 -7.64
CA GLY A 188 -5.91 -0.67 -6.71
C GLY A 188 -7.44 -0.52 -6.58
N PHE A 189 -7.92 0.73 -6.52
CA PHE A 189 -9.35 1.03 -6.50
C PHE A 189 -10.05 0.66 -7.82
N SER A 190 -9.42 0.97 -8.96
CA SER A 190 -9.97 0.65 -10.29
C SER A 190 -10.12 -0.86 -10.49
N ILE A 191 -9.10 -1.64 -10.10
CA ILE A 191 -9.17 -3.11 -10.13
C ILE A 191 -10.34 -3.61 -9.28
N PHE A 192 -10.49 -3.08 -8.07
CA PHE A 192 -11.60 -3.44 -7.19
C PHE A 192 -12.97 -3.10 -7.78
N VAL A 193 -13.15 -1.89 -8.31
CA VAL A 193 -14.43 -1.46 -8.88
C VAL A 193 -14.80 -2.26 -10.12
N VAL A 194 -13.84 -2.52 -11.00
CA VAL A 194 -14.03 -3.36 -12.20
C VAL A 194 -14.37 -4.80 -11.80
N TYR A 195 -13.68 -5.33 -10.79
CA TYR A 195 -13.99 -6.67 -10.29
C TYR A 195 -15.39 -6.73 -9.65
N LEU A 196 -15.77 -5.71 -8.89
CA LEU A 196 -17.08 -5.62 -8.25
C LEU A 196 -18.21 -5.47 -9.27
N SER A 197 -18.01 -4.69 -10.34
CA SER A 197 -18.97 -4.56 -11.44
C SER A 197 -19.11 -5.87 -12.21
N PHE A 198 -17.99 -6.56 -12.48
CA PHE A 198 -18.00 -7.89 -13.07
C PHE A 198 -18.82 -8.88 -12.23
N LEU A 199 -18.64 -8.90 -10.89
CA LEU A 199 -19.46 -9.73 -10.02
C LEU A 199 -20.95 -9.35 -10.09
N ALA A 200 -21.28 -8.06 -10.07
CA ALA A 200 -22.66 -7.60 -10.22
C ALA A 200 -23.29 -8.12 -11.53
N ILE A 201 -22.56 -8.04 -12.64
CA ILE A 201 -22.99 -8.55 -13.95
C ILE A 201 -23.16 -10.08 -13.94
N VAL A 202 -22.21 -10.82 -13.39
CA VAL A 202 -22.30 -12.29 -13.29
C VAL A 202 -23.53 -12.71 -12.48
N TYR A 203 -23.79 -12.05 -11.35
CA TYR A 203 -24.95 -12.37 -10.53
C TYR A 203 -26.28 -11.92 -11.17
N LEU A 204 -26.28 -10.82 -11.93
CA LEU A 204 -27.43 -10.43 -12.76
C LEU A 204 -27.79 -11.57 -13.72
N PHE A 205 -26.85 -12.00 -14.58
CA PHE A 205 -27.11 -13.06 -15.56
C PHE A 205 -27.46 -14.41 -14.93
N LYS A 206 -26.78 -14.78 -13.84
CA LYS A 206 -27.04 -16.05 -13.13
C LYS A 206 -28.46 -16.14 -12.58
N PHE A 207 -29.08 -15.01 -12.28
CA PHE A 207 -30.42 -14.94 -11.67
C PHE A 207 -31.49 -14.35 -12.59
N SER A 208 -31.17 -14.05 -13.85
CA SER A 208 -32.13 -13.61 -14.88
C SER A 208 -33.18 -14.67 -15.26
N THR A 209 -32.98 -15.94 -14.89
CA THR A 209 -33.98 -17.03 -15.05
C THR A 209 -34.41 -17.57 -13.68
N PRO A 210 -35.24 -16.83 -12.91
CA PRO A 210 -35.57 -17.24 -11.57
C PRO A 210 -36.52 -18.44 -11.56
N LYS A 211 -36.14 -19.51 -10.85
CA LYS A 211 -37.13 -20.48 -10.34
C LYS A 211 -37.97 -19.77 -9.26
N PRO A 212 -39.32 -19.89 -9.27
CA PRO A 212 -40.21 -19.06 -8.44
C PRO A 212 -39.96 -19.11 -6.93
N LYS A 213 -39.36 -20.19 -6.40
CA LYS A 213 -39.07 -20.35 -4.96
C LYS A 213 -37.86 -19.56 -4.44
N ASP A 214 -36.95 -19.08 -5.29
CA ASP A 214 -35.70 -18.42 -4.86
C ASP A 214 -35.58 -16.94 -5.30
N SER A 215 -36.61 -16.39 -5.93
CA SER A 215 -36.60 -15.06 -6.56
C SER A 215 -36.25 -13.92 -5.59
N THR A 216 -36.80 -13.93 -4.38
CA THR A 216 -36.59 -12.88 -3.36
C THR A 216 -35.17 -12.86 -2.80
N LYS A 217 -34.59 -14.04 -2.53
CA LYS A 217 -33.22 -14.16 -2.01
C LYS A 217 -32.18 -13.82 -3.08
N ASN A 218 -32.40 -14.27 -4.31
CA ASN A 218 -31.50 -14.01 -5.44
C ASN A 218 -31.51 -12.52 -5.83
N GLY A 219 -32.68 -11.88 -5.88
CA GLY A 219 -32.79 -10.44 -6.13
C GLY A 219 -32.06 -9.59 -5.08
N LYS A 220 -32.11 -9.99 -3.80
CA LYS A 220 -31.37 -9.31 -2.72
C LYS A 220 -29.86 -9.38 -2.91
N VAL A 221 -29.32 -10.51 -3.37
CA VAL A 221 -27.87 -10.67 -3.62
C VAL A 221 -27.42 -9.74 -4.74
N VAL A 222 -28.14 -9.73 -5.86
CA VAL A 222 -27.86 -8.83 -6.99
C VAL A 222 -27.89 -7.38 -6.56
N ASN A 223 -28.97 -6.98 -5.87
CA ASN A 223 -29.14 -5.61 -5.40
C ASN A 223 -27.99 -5.19 -4.48
N ASN A 224 -27.54 -6.07 -3.58
CA ASN A 224 -26.42 -5.76 -2.71
C ASN A 224 -25.13 -5.47 -3.49
N TYR A 225 -24.79 -6.25 -4.53
CA TYR A 225 -23.60 -6.00 -5.34
C TYR A 225 -23.71 -4.70 -6.15
N VAL A 226 -24.86 -4.46 -6.79
CA VAL A 226 -25.12 -3.23 -7.55
C VAL A 226 -25.07 -2.01 -6.62
N CYS A 227 -25.77 -2.04 -5.50
CA CYS A 227 -25.72 -0.96 -4.50
C CYS A 227 -24.30 -0.76 -3.96
N SER A 228 -23.56 -1.84 -3.64
CA SER A 228 -22.19 -1.71 -3.18
C SER A 228 -21.28 -1.06 -4.23
N PHE A 229 -21.43 -1.41 -5.52
CA PHE A 229 -20.72 -0.76 -6.62
C PHE A 229 -21.02 0.73 -6.70
N VAL A 230 -22.30 1.10 -6.77
CA VAL A 230 -22.74 2.51 -6.89
C VAL A 230 -22.30 3.32 -5.68
N ILE A 231 -22.55 2.83 -4.46
CA ILE A 231 -22.19 3.53 -3.21
C ILE A 231 -20.68 3.75 -3.14
N THR A 232 -19.87 2.73 -3.43
CA THR A 232 -18.41 2.86 -3.36
C THR A 232 -17.91 3.94 -4.32
N LEU A 233 -18.41 3.95 -5.56
CA LEU A 233 -18.04 4.95 -6.56
C LEU A 233 -18.48 6.36 -6.17
N LEU A 234 -19.73 6.54 -5.78
CA LEU A 234 -20.27 7.85 -5.38
C LEU A 234 -19.50 8.43 -4.20
N VAL A 235 -19.23 7.62 -3.18
CA VAL A 235 -18.46 8.05 -2.01
C VAL A 235 -17.05 8.43 -2.39
N PHE A 236 -16.38 7.61 -3.20
CA PHE A 236 -15.01 7.89 -3.65
C PHE A 236 -14.93 9.23 -4.39
N ILE A 237 -15.83 9.46 -5.35
CA ILE A 237 -15.88 10.71 -6.12
C ILE A 237 -16.26 11.89 -5.22
N THR A 238 -17.21 11.72 -4.32
CA THR A 238 -17.67 12.81 -3.42
C THR A 238 -16.54 13.28 -2.52
N VAL A 239 -15.82 12.35 -1.88
CA VAL A 239 -14.68 12.68 -1.01
C VAL A 239 -13.55 13.35 -1.80
N LEU A 240 -13.31 12.93 -3.05
CA LEU A 240 -12.29 13.51 -3.91
C LEU A 240 -12.72 14.80 -4.60
N SER A 241 -14.01 15.15 -4.60
CA SER A 241 -14.56 16.19 -5.46
C SER A 241 -13.84 17.54 -5.39
N PRO A 242 -13.39 18.07 -4.21
CA PRO A 242 -12.66 19.33 -4.19
C PRO A 242 -11.35 19.28 -4.98
N TYR A 243 -10.62 18.16 -4.85
CA TYR A 243 -9.38 17.92 -5.60
C TYR A 243 -9.65 17.74 -7.09
N LEU A 244 -10.67 16.96 -7.46
CA LEU A 244 -11.04 16.71 -8.87
C LEU A 244 -11.52 17.98 -9.59
N ILE A 245 -12.31 18.82 -8.93
CA ILE A 245 -12.77 20.10 -9.49
C ILE A 245 -11.58 21.03 -9.74
N GLN A 246 -10.65 21.12 -8.78
CA GLN A 246 -9.44 21.92 -8.97
C GLN A 246 -8.58 21.37 -10.12
N ASN A 247 -8.45 20.04 -10.25
CA ASN A 247 -7.75 19.42 -11.39
C ASN A 247 -8.40 19.76 -12.72
N LYS A 248 -9.73 19.67 -12.81
CA LYS A 248 -10.46 20.02 -14.02
C LYS A 248 -10.25 21.48 -14.41
N LYS A 249 -10.24 22.39 -13.43
CA LYS A 249 -9.99 23.82 -13.64
C LYS A 249 -8.56 24.10 -14.11
N LEU A 250 -7.57 23.46 -13.52
CA LEU A 250 -6.15 23.74 -13.79
C LEU A 250 -5.59 22.97 -15.00
N TYR A 251 -6.07 21.75 -15.27
CA TYR A 251 -5.45 20.83 -16.24
C TYR A 251 -6.44 20.22 -17.22
N GLY A 252 -7.72 20.64 -17.20
CA GLY A 252 -8.75 20.14 -18.10
C GLY A 252 -9.20 18.68 -17.86
N LYS A 253 -8.59 17.95 -16.90
CA LYS A 253 -8.89 16.54 -16.57
C LYS A 253 -9.14 16.37 -15.07
N TYR A 254 -10.13 15.54 -14.69
CA TYR A 254 -10.48 15.31 -13.28
C TYR A 254 -9.40 14.54 -12.51
N PHE A 255 -8.91 13.43 -13.06
CA PHE A 255 -7.90 12.57 -12.42
C PHE A 255 -6.47 12.90 -12.87
N PHE A 256 -6.20 14.16 -13.23
CA PHE A 256 -4.85 14.55 -13.67
C PHE A 256 -3.81 14.31 -12.56
N ASN A 257 -2.78 13.54 -12.91
CA ASN A 257 -1.58 13.34 -12.10
C ASN A 257 -0.39 13.22 -13.05
N TYR A 258 0.67 14.01 -12.80
CA TYR A 258 1.84 14.06 -13.69
C TYR A 258 2.52 12.71 -13.87
N VAL A 259 2.54 11.88 -12.82
CA VAL A 259 3.20 10.58 -12.88
C VAL A 259 2.49 9.65 -13.86
N SER A 260 1.17 9.50 -13.73
CA SER A 260 0.40 8.58 -14.57
C SER A 260 0.00 9.14 -15.93
N GLU A 261 -0.18 10.45 -16.06
CA GLU A 261 -0.59 11.08 -17.32
C GLU A 261 0.59 11.43 -18.22
N VAL A 262 1.79 11.64 -17.66
CA VAL A 262 2.95 12.12 -18.41
C VAL A 262 4.15 11.19 -18.22
N TYR A 263 4.69 11.08 -17.00
CA TYR A 263 5.98 10.40 -16.78
C TYR A 263 5.97 8.93 -17.17
N MET A 264 4.90 8.21 -16.85
CA MET A 264 4.75 6.78 -17.13
C MET A 264 4.93 6.42 -18.61
N TRP A 265 4.73 7.37 -19.53
CA TRP A 265 4.74 7.16 -20.97
C TRP A 265 6.02 7.61 -21.68
N TYR A 266 7.05 8.00 -20.93
CA TYR A 266 8.40 8.17 -21.46
C TYR A 266 9.17 6.84 -21.41
N ASP A 267 10.30 6.74 -22.13
CA ASP A 267 11.15 5.53 -22.10
C ASP A 267 12.20 5.55 -20.99
N SER A 268 12.56 6.74 -20.50
CA SER A 268 13.49 6.86 -19.38
C SER A 268 13.23 8.08 -18.50
N PHE A 269 13.70 8.04 -17.26
CA PHE A 269 13.68 9.20 -16.35
C PHE A 269 14.43 10.42 -16.91
N ASN A 270 15.55 10.18 -17.60
CA ASN A 270 16.37 11.24 -18.19
C ASN A 270 15.61 12.00 -19.29
N GLU A 271 14.78 11.30 -20.06
CA GLU A 271 13.90 11.91 -21.04
C GLU A 271 12.77 12.67 -20.34
N ALA A 272 12.10 12.02 -19.38
CA ALA A 272 11.01 12.61 -18.62
C ALA A 272 11.43 13.95 -17.97
N THR A 273 12.63 14.02 -17.39
CA THR A 273 13.12 15.22 -16.68
C THR A 273 13.68 16.32 -17.58
N LYS A 274 14.07 16.00 -18.83
CA LYS A 274 14.52 17.00 -19.82
C LYS A 274 13.35 17.85 -20.34
N ASP A 275 12.20 17.22 -20.57
CA ASP A 275 11.03 17.89 -21.16
C ASP A 275 10.16 18.63 -20.12
N THR A 276 10.10 18.13 -18.88
CA THR A 276 9.06 18.53 -17.91
C THR A 276 9.53 19.44 -16.78
N LYS A 277 10.61 20.20 -16.95
CA LYS A 277 10.93 21.31 -16.02
C LYS A 277 9.93 22.46 -16.17
N THR A 278 8.73 22.24 -15.67
CA THR A 278 7.90 23.12 -14.84
C THR A 278 6.55 22.43 -14.62
N ASN A 279 6.19 22.13 -13.37
CA ASN A 279 4.83 21.78 -12.96
C ASN A 279 3.91 23.02 -13.09
N ASN A 280 3.84 23.58 -14.30
CA ASN A 280 3.07 24.78 -14.63
C ASN A 280 1.82 24.34 -15.42
N PRO A 281 0.61 24.57 -14.87
CA PRO A 281 -0.65 24.31 -15.56
C PRO A 281 -0.72 24.90 -16.97
N ASP A 282 -0.25 26.13 -17.18
CA ASP A 282 -0.37 26.83 -18.48
C ASP A 282 0.47 26.13 -19.56
N LYS A 283 1.68 25.69 -19.20
CA LYS A 283 2.55 24.92 -20.11
C LYS A 283 1.90 23.57 -20.46
N ILE A 284 1.30 22.89 -19.48
CA ILE A 284 0.63 21.62 -19.72
C ILE A 284 -0.60 21.77 -20.62
N ILE A 285 -1.43 22.79 -20.39
CA ILE A 285 -2.59 23.07 -21.25
C ILE A 285 -2.12 23.35 -22.69
N LEU A 286 -1.03 24.13 -22.86
CA LEU A 286 -0.45 24.39 -24.17
C LEU A 286 0.00 23.09 -24.87
N LEU A 287 0.75 22.23 -24.17
CA LEU A 287 1.23 20.95 -24.71
C LEU A 287 0.08 19.98 -25.00
N GLN A 288 -0.99 20.00 -24.20
CA GLN A 288 -2.21 19.23 -24.48
C GLN A 288 -2.91 19.74 -25.74
N ALA A 289 -3.04 21.06 -25.90
CA ALA A 289 -3.70 21.67 -27.05
C ALA A 289 -2.96 21.37 -28.38
N LYS A 290 -1.64 21.24 -28.31
CA LYS A 290 -0.79 20.86 -29.44
C LYS A 290 -0.66 19.35 -29.66
N ASP A 291 -1.27 18.54 -28.80
CA ASP A 291 -1.05 17.09 -28.75
C ASP A 291 0.45 16.73 -28.73
N GLU A 292 1.23 17.42 -27.88
CA GLU A 292 2.68 17.19 -27.70
C GLU A 292 2.97 16.36 -26.45
N LEU A 293 1.99 16.15 -25.55
CA LEU A 293 2.22 15.32 -24.37
C LEU A 293 2.32 13.82 -24.71
N PRO A 294 3.23 13.09 -24.03
CA PRO A 294 3.18 11.64 -23.99
C PRO A 294 1.82 11.13 -23.51
N SER A 295 1.42 9.97 -24.00
CA SER A 295 0.18 9.31 -23.59
C SER A 295 0.27 7.81 -23.85
N LEU A 296 -0.59 7.03 -23.21
CA LEU A 296 -0.73 5.60 -23.48
C LEU A 296 -0.91 5.32 -24.97
N THR A 297 -1.75 6.08 -25.67
CA THR A 297 -2.03 5.87 -27.09
C THR A 297 -0.77 6.05 -27.94
N LYS A 298 -0.02 7.14 -27.73
CA LYS A 298 1.24 7.37 -28.44
C LYS A 298 2.29 6.33 -28.09
N TYR A 299 2.36 5.93 -26.82
CA TYR A 299 3.28 4.89 -26.37
C TYR A 299 3.01 3.56 -27.09
N LEU A 300 1.74 3.12 -27.14
CA LEU A 300 1.33 1.90 -27.83
C LEU A 300 1.48 1.96 -29.35
N GLN A 301 1.41 3.15 -29.96
CA GLN A 301 1.65 3.34 -31.39
C GLN A 301 3.15 3.34 -31.72
N GLY A 302 3.98 3.87 -30.82
CA GLY A 302 5.42 3.97 -30.99
C GLY A 302 6.19 2.71 -30.60
N HIS A 303 5.56 1.78 -29.88
CA HIS A 303 6.22 0.58 -29.35
C HIS A 303 5.54 -0.71 -29.81
N ASP A 304 6.36 -1.69 -30.19
CA ASP A 304 5.88 -3.04 -30.41
C ASP A 304 5.62 -3.78 -29.08
N LEU A 305 4.92 -4.92 -29.18
CA LEU A 305 4.60 -5.73 -28.01
C LEU A 305 5.86 -6.27 -27.30
N ASN A 306 6.92 -6.57 -28.04
CA ASN A 306 8.15 -7.13 -27.48
C ASN A 306 8.89 -6.09 -26.63
N GLN A 307 8.91 -4.81 -27.05
CA GLN A 307 9.47 -3.71 -26.30
C GLN A 307 8.72 -3.49 -24.97
N ILE A 308 7.39 -3.51 -25.02
CA ILE A 308 6.53 -3.36 -23.83
C ILE A 308 6.76 -4.50 -22.83
N ILE A 309 6.82 -5.75 -23.32
CA ILE A 309 7.09 -6.93 -22.49
C ILE A 309 8.50 -6.85 -21.92
N SER A 310 9.50 -6.49 -22.73
CA SER A 310 10.90 -6.40 -22.32
C SER A 310 11.09 -5.35 -21.21
N ARG A 311 10.45 -4.18 -21.34
CA ARG A 311 10.42 -3.16 -20.29
C ARG A 311 9.87 -3.70 -18.97
N THR A 312 8.77 -4.44 -19.03
CA THR A 312 8.13 -5.02 -17.84
C THR A 312 9.00 -6.12 -17.19
N ILE A 313 9.62 -6.98 -18.00
CA ILE A 313 10.53 -8.04 -17.51
C ILE A 313 11.78 -7.43 -16.87
N TYR A 314 12.37 -6.42 -17.52
CA TYR A 314 13.51 -5.69 -16.98
C TYR A 314 13.16 -5.07 -15.62
N GLY A 315 12.03 -4.36 -15.53
CA GLY A 315 11.56 -3.77 -14.29
C GLY A 315 11.34 -4.81 -13.19
N ALA A 316 10.74 -5.95 -13.51
CA ALA A 316 10.55 -7.05 -12.56
C ALA A 316 11.90 -7.60 -12.02
N GLY A 317 12.88 -7.79 -12.90
CA GLY A 317 14.22 -8.25 -12.51
C GLY A 317 14.96 -7.22 -11.64
N PHE A 318 14.85 -5.94 -11.99
CA PHE A 318 15.46 -4.86 -11.23
C PHE A 318 14.80 -4.67 -9.86
N ASP A 319 13.47 -4.70 -9.78
CA ASP A 319 12.73 -4.66 -8.51
C ASP A 319 13.09 -5.84 -7.62
N PHE A 320 13.21 -7.04 -8.19
CA PHE A 320 13.64 -8.22 -7.44
C PHE A 320 15.04 -8.02 -6.84
N PHE A 321 15.98 -7.49 -7.62
CA PHE A 321 17.30 -7.12 -7.11
C PHE A 321 17.19 -6.12 -5.95
N LEU A 322 16.42 -5.04 -6.12
CA LEU A 322 16.22 -4.02 -5.09
C LEU A 322 15.58 -4.57 -3.81
N LEU A 323 14.66 -5.53 -3.92
CA LEU A 323 14.00 -6.16 -2.78
C LEU A 323 14.98 -6.89 -1.84
N PHE A 324 16.16 -7.30 -2.33
CA PHE A 324 17.17 -8.01 -1.55
C PHE A 324 18.48 -7.24 -1.36
N SER A 325 18.70 -6.14 -2.07
CA SER A 325 19.91 -5.30 -1.96
C SER A 325 19.71 -4.01 -1.15
N THR A 326 18.48 -3.70 -0.75
CA THR A 326 18.14 -2.44 -0.06
C THR A 326 17.48 -2.69 1.31
N TYR A 327 16.88 -1.66 1.88
CA TYR A 327 16.07 -1.77 3.09
C TYR A 327 14.90 -2.73 3.02
N ALA A 328 14.47 -3.10 1.82
CA ALA A 328 13.45 -4.10 1.61
C ALA A 328 13.92 -5.54 1.92
N ALA A 329 15.23 -5.80 2.08
CA ALA A 329 15.75 -7.16 2.23
C ALA A 329 15.12 -7.92 3.40
N LEU A 330 15.09 -7.31 4.59
CA LEU A 330 14.52 -7.95 5.78
C LEU A 330 13.02 -8.29 5.62
N PRO A 331 12.13 -7.34 5.26
CA PRO A 331 10.73 -7.68 5.05
C PRO A 331 10.54 -8.71 3.91
N SER A 332 11.32 -8.62 2.82
CA SER A 332 11.26 -9.57 1.69
C SER A 332 11.67 -10.99 2.10
N LEU A 333 12.75 -11.14 2.87
CA LEU A 333 13.21 -12.44 3.38
C LEU A 333 12.17 -13.06 4.30
N ILE A 334 11.54 -12.27 5.18
CA ILE A 334 10.44 -12.76 6.03
C ILE A 334 9.27 -13.21 5.15
N MET A 335 8.87 -12.43 4.15
CA MET A 335 7.79 -12.82 3.24
C MET A 335 8.11 -14.12 2.49
N LEU A 336 9.33 -14.25 1.95
CA LEU A 336 9.79 -15.47 1.29
C LEU A 336 9.78 -16.67 2.24
N PHE A 337 10.23 -16.48 3.48
CA PHE A 337 10.19 -17.50 4.53
C PHE A 337 8.77 -18.03 4.71
N TYR A 338 7.77 -17.16 4.88
CA TYR A 338 6.38 -17.59 5.00
C TYR A 338 5.84 -18.25 3.72
N LEU A 339 6.19 -17.73 2.54
CA LEU A 339 5.77 -18.30 1.25
C LEU A 339 6.30 -19.72 1.04
N ILE A 340 7.51 -20.04 1.52
CA ILE A 340 8.10 -21.39 1.41
C ILE A 340 7.35 -22.39 2.30
N PHE A 341 6.94 -22.00 3.52
CA PHE A 341 6.24 -22.90 4.44
C PHE A 341 4.73 -23.01 4.17
N MET A 342 4.15 -22.05 3.45
CA MET A 342 2.71 -22.02 3.16
C MET A 342 2.23 -23.26 2.37
N PRO A 343 2.89 -23.71 1.28
CA PRO A 343 2.54 -24.96 0.59
C PRO A 343 2.58 -26.19 1.51
N TYR A 344 3.57 -26.29 2.41
CA TYR A 344 3.66 -27.41 3.35
C TYR A 344 2.44 -27.44 4.29
N ILE A 345 2.10 -26.29 4.87
CA ILE A 345 0.92 -26.17 5.75
C ILE A 345 -0.36 -26.45 4.97
N PHE A 346 -0.46 -25.97 3.73
CA PHE A 346 -1.61 -26.24 2.88
C PHE A 346 -1.78 -27.72 2.55
N ILE A 347 -0.69 -28.42 2.20
CA ILE A 347 -0.70 -29.86 1.88
C ILE A 347 -1.06 -30.68 3.13
N SER A 348 -0.46 -30.37 4.27
CA SER A 348 -0.77 -31.06 5.53
C SER A 348 -2.21 -30.83 5.99
N SER A 349 -2.76 -29.63 5.81
CA SER A 349 -4.19 -29.38 6.05
C SER A 349 -5.11 -30.11 5.07
N SER A 350 -4.70 -30.24 3.81
CA SER A 350 -5.47 -30.94 2.77
C SER A 350 -5.58 -32.44 3.06
N SER A 351 -4.51 -33.08 3.52
CA SER A 351 -4.52 -34.50 3.87
C SER A 351 -5.38 -34.79 5.10
N LEU A 352 -5.44 -33.85 6.05
CA LEU A 352 -6.23 -33.99 7.29
C LEU A 352 -7.71 -33.65 7.11
N ASN A 353 -8.07 -32.69 6.26
CA ASN A 353 -9.46 -32.21 6.16
C ASN A 353 -9.88 -31.70 4.77
N LYS A 354 -9.64 -32.52 3.73
CA LYS A 354 -9.93 -32.21 2.31
C LYS A 354 -11.32 -31.61 2.07
N LYS A 355 -12.37 -32.16 2.69
CA LYS A 355 -13.76 -31.68 2.49
C LYS A 355 -13.94 -30.24 2.96
N ASN A 356 -13.46 -29.90 4.16
CA ASN A 356 -13.56 -28.54 4.69
C ASN A 356 -12.66 -27.56 3.93
N LEU A 357 -11.48 -28.00 3.49
CA LEU A 357 -10.60 -27.18 2.65
C LEU A 357 -11.25 -26.83 1.32
N ILE A 358 -11.83 -27.81 0.61
CA ILE A 358 -12.55 -27.58 -0.65
C ILE A 358 -13.74 -26.64 -0.43
N LYS A 359 -14.48 -26.83 0.68
CA LYS A 359 -15.58 -25.93 1.04
C LYS A 359 -15.10 -24.50 1.26
N MET A 360 -14.03 -24.31 2.03
CA MET A 360 -13.42 -23.00 2.27
C MET A 360 -12.98 -22.33 0.97
N LEU A 361 -12.32 -23.06 0.07
CA LEU A 361 -11.88 -22.52 -1.22
C LEU A 361 -13.07 -22.11 -2.09
N LYS A 362 -14.12 -22.95 -2.17
CA LYS A 362 -15.33 -22.63 -2.94
C LYS A 362 -16.07 -21.39 -2.39
N GLU A 363 -16.18 -21.28 -1.07
CA GLU A 363 -16.82 -20.13 -0.40
C GLU A 363 -16.05 -18.82 -0.56
N ASN A 364 -14.75 -18.88 -0.85
CA ASN A 364 -13.89 -17.70 -0.98
C ASN A 364 -13.31 -17.55 -2.40
N LEU A 365 -13.82 -18.28 -3.40
CA LEU A 365 -13.25 -18.30 -4.75
C LEU A 365 -13.18 -16.89 -5.37
N SER A 366 -14.23 -16.08 -5.23
CA SER A 366 -14.23 -14.70 -5.72
C SER A 366 -13.15 -13.86 -5.07
N VAL A 367 -12.95 -14.01 -3.76
CA VAL A 367 -11.88 -13.31 -3.04
C VAL A 367 -10.51 -13.80 -3.52
N VAL A 368 -10.30 -15.10 -3.71
CA VAL A 368 -9.03 -15.64 -4.21
C VAL A 368 -8.70 -15.11 -5.60
N VAL A 369 -9.67 -15.10 -6.53
CA VAL A 369 -9.49 -14.53 -7.87
C VAL A 369 -9.20 -13.04 -7.79
N PHE A 370 -9.94 -12.29 -6.96
CA PHE A 370 -9.67 -10.87 -6.73
C PHE A 370 -8.25 -10.64 -6.22
N LEU A 371 -7.78 -11.40 -5.23
CA LEU A 371 -6.44 -11.27 -4.67
C LEU A 371 -5.38 -11.49 -5.74
N PHE A 372 -5.52 -12.54 -6.55
CA PHE A 372 -4.62 -12.81 -7.66
C PHE A 372 -4.59 -11.64 -8.65
N VAL A 373 -5.74 -11.20 -9.15
CA VAL A 373 -5.85 -10.07 -10.08
C VAL A 373 -5.30 -8.78 -9.48
N TYR A 374 -5.62 -8.49 -8.22
CA TYR A 374 -5.17 -7.29 -7.50
C TYR A 374 -3.64 -7.25 -7.40
N PHE A 375 -3.00 -8.31 -6.91
CA PHE A 375 -1.55 -8.32 -6.76
C PHE A 375 -0.83 -8.36 -8.11
N SER A 376 -1.30 -9.17 -9.06
CA SER A 376 -0.67 -9.28 -10.39
C SER A 376 -0.71 -7.97 -11.17
N LEU A 377 -1.87 -7.30 -11.25
CA LEU A 377 -1.99 -6.06 -12.03
C LEU A 377 -1.26 -4.90 -11.37
N ASN A 378 -1.26 -4.80 -10.03
CA ASN A 378 -0.46 -3.78 -9.35
C ASN A 378 1.05 -4.03 -9.55
N ALA A 379 1.50 -5.29 -9.41
CA ALA A 379 2.91 -5.62 -9.64
C ALA A 379 3.34 -5.31 -11.07
N MET A 380 2.54 -5.69 -12.08
CA MET A 380 2.81 -5.37 -13.49
C MET A 380 2.95 -3.87 -13.74
N ALA A 381 2.07 -3.05 -13.16
CA ALA A 381 2.15 -1.60 -13.31
C ALA A 381 3.40 -1.01 -12.65
N ILE A 382 3.80 -1.54 -11.49
CA ILE A 382 5.03 -1.14 -10.80
C ILE A 382 6.25 -1.52 -11.65
N PHE A 383 6.33 -2.77 -12.12
CA PHE A 383 7.44 -3.22 -12.97
C PHE A 383 7.54 -2.42 -14.26
N PHE A 384 6.42 -2.08 -14.89
CA PHE A 384 6.41 -1.23 -16.08
C PHE A 384 6.92 0.20 -15.79
N TYR A 385 6.62 0.74 -14.60
CA TYR A 385 7.00 2.08 -14.18
C TYR A 385 8.49 2.20 -13.78
N GLU A 386 9.19 1.09 -13.55
CA GLU A 386 10.58 1.08 -13.08
C GLU A 386 11.56 1.82 -14.00
N ALA A 387 11.29 1.85 -15.31
CA ALA A 387 12.08 2.62 -16.28
C ALA A 387 12.04 4.15 -16.05
N ILE A 388 11.04 4.63 -15.31
CA ILE A 388 10.84 6.05 -14.98
C ILE A 388 11.30 6.35 -13.57
N GLY A 389 10.81 5.60 -12.59
CA GLY A 389 11.03 5.94 -11.20
C GLY A 389 11.07 4.68 -10.39
N GLY A 390 12.28 4.23 -10.12
CA GLY A 390 12.52 2.98 -9.45
C GLY A 390 12.52 3.06 -7.93
N GLY A 391 12.34 1.91 -7.29
CA GLY A 391 12.65 1.77 -5.87
C GLY A 391 11.73 0.83 -5.10
N PRO A 392 12.27 0.20 -4.05
CA PRO A 392 11.54 -0.77 -3.23
C PRO A 392 10.24 -0.21 -2.64
N ARG A 393 10.09 1.12 -2.51
CA ARG A 393 8.90 1.77 -1.96
C ARG A 393 7.62 1.48 -2.75
N PHE A 394 7.71 1.23 -4.04
CA PHE A 394 6.51 0.98 -4.86
C PHE A 394 5.97 -0.41 -4.61
N ILE A 395 6.82 -1.44 -4.74
CA ILE A 395 6.45 -2.83 -4.49
C ILE A 395 6.10 -3.09 -3.01
N LEU A 396 6.76 -2.40 -2.06
CA LEU A 396 6.44 -2.50 -0.64
C LEU A 396 5.03 -1.97 -0.28
N SER A 397 4.38 -1.21 -1.16
CA SER A 397 2.98 -0.83 -0.95
C SER A 397 2.01 -2.02 -0.97
N LEU A 398 2.43 -3.15 -1.56
CA LEU A 398 1.68 -4.41 -1.58
C LEU A 398 2.03 -5.32 -0.41
N TYR A 399 3.08 -4.99 0.36
CA TYR A 399 3.63 -5.87 1.40
C TYR A 399 2.64 -6.17 2.52
N ILE A 400 2.06 -5.13 3.15
CA ILE A 400 1.13 -5.31 4.27
C ILE A 400 -0.12 -6.11 3.84
N PRO A 401 -0.80 -5.77 2.72
CA PRO A 401 -1.86 -6.61 2.18
C PRO A 401 -1.46 -8.08 1.98
N LEU A 402 -0.28 -8.33 1.39
CA LEU A 402 0.15 -9.67 1.02
C LEU A 402 0.50 -10.51 2.25
N ILE A 403 1.32 -9.98 3.17
CA ILE A 403 1.70 -10.69 4.39
C ILE A 403 0.49 -10.90 5.31
N PHE A 404 -0.48 -9.98 5.33
CA PHE A 404 -1.75 -10.16 6.03
C PHE A 404 -2.55 -11.34 5.46
N VAL A 405 -2.66 -11.44 4.13
CA VAL A 405 -3.37 -12.57 3.48
C VAL A 405 -2.68 -13.89 3.81
N ILE A 406 -1.36 -13.94 3.78
CA ILE A 406 -0.58 -15.13 4.14
C ILE A 406 -0.87 -15.54 5.59
N PHE A 407 -0.75 -14.61 6.54
CA PHE A 407 -1.02 -14.86 7.95
C PHE A 407 -2.47 -15.30 8.18
N TYR A 408 -3.42 -14.65 7.52
CA TYR A 408 -4.84 -15.01 7.61
C TYR A 408 -5.10 -16.42 7.11
N ILE A 409 -4.53 -16.80 5.95
CA ILE A 409 -4.68 -18.16 5.41
C ILE A 409 -4.06 -19.18 6.35
N MET A 410 -2.84 -18.93 6.85
CA MET A 410 -2.15 -19.85 7.76
C MET A 410 -2.91 -20.03 9.08
N ASP A 411 -3.46 -18.96 9.66
CA ASP A 411 -4.32 -19.04 10.84
C ASP A 411 -5.61 -19.83 10.58
N LYS A 412 -6.22 -19.68 9.39
CA LYS A 412 -7.42 -20.44 9.02
C LYS A 412 -7.13 -21.92 8.80
N LEU A 413 -6.03 -22.24 8.14
CA LEU A 413 -5.56 -23.62 7.97
C LEU A 413 -5.28 -24.27 9.33
N TYR A 414 -4.59 -23.56 10.21
CA TYR A 414 -4.37 -23.96 11.60
C TYR A 414 -5.68 -24.29 12.35
N LEU A 415 -6.67 -23.39 12.30
CA LEU A 415 -7.96 -23.58 12.99
C LEU A 415 -8.82 -24.71 12.40
N LEU A 416 -8.62 -25.06 11.13
CA LEU A 416 -9.29 -26.21 10.52
C LEU A 416 -8.76 -27.54 11.04
N GLU A 417 -7.48 -27.58 11.43
CA GLU A 417 -6.81 -28.76 11.96
C GLU A 417 -6.97 -28.92 13.46
N SER A 418 -6.98 -27.83 14.24
CA SER A 418 -7.08 -27.89 15.71
C SER A 418 -8.35 -28.58 16.22
N LYS A 419 -9.34 -28.80 15.36
CA LYS A 419 -10.56 -29.58 15.64
C LYS A 419 -10.34 -31.09 15.59
N ASN A 420 -9.17 -31.56 15.13
CA ASN A 420 -8.75 -32.97 15.19
C ASN A 420 -7.74 -33.16 16.33
N PRO A 421 -8.06 -33.96 17.37
CA PRO A 421 -7.21 -34.12 18.56
C PRO A 421 -5.85 -34.80 18.30
N THR A 422 -5.66 -35.41 17.13
CA THR A 422 -4.41 -36.07 16.71
C THR A 422 -3.38 -35.14 16.05
N SER A 423 -3.71 -33.89 15.69
CA SER A 423 -2.82 -33.01 14.91
C SER A 423 -2.10 -31.92 15.71
N LYS A 424 -1.32 -32.31 16.75
CA LYS A 424 -0.46 -31.37 17.52
C LYS A 424 0.71 -30.78 16.69
N ILE A 425 1.03 -31.37 15.54
CA ILE A 425 2.26 -31.07 14.76
C ILE A 425 2.23 -29.66 14.15
N ASN A 426 1.11 -29.24 13.57
CA ASN A 426 1.03 -27.94 12.87
C ASN A 426 0.87 -26.75 13.82
N PHE A 427 0.34 -26.96 15.05
CA PHE A 427 0.40 -25.96 16.12
C PHE A 427 1.84 -25.61 16.46
N THR A 428 2.68 -26.63 16.62
CA THR A 428 4.10 -26.46 16.88
C THR A 428 4.77 -25.78 15.70
N LEU A 429 4.47 -26.16 14.45
CA LEU A 429 5.12 -25.58 13.28
C LEU A 429 4.79 -24.10 13.06
N LEU A 430 3.52 -23.70 13.08
CA LEU A 430 3.15 -22.28 12.90
C LEU A 430 3.69 -21.43 14.06
N SER A 431 3.65 -21.93 15.29
CA SER A 431 4.23 -21.24 16.44
C SER A 431 5.75 -21.14 16.34
N LEU A 432 6.42 -22.21 15.91
CA LEU A 432 7.87 -22.23 15.66
C LEU A 432 8.24 -21.24 14.55
N LEU A 433 7.48 -21.20 13.46
CA LEU A 433 7.67 -20.24 12.37
C LEU A 433 7.59 -18.80 12.87
N HIS A 434 6.57 -18.49 13.68
CA HIS A 434 6.44 -17.18 14.33
C HIS A 434 7.63 -16.88 15.26
N MET A 435 8.05 -17.83 16.10
CA MET A 435 9.19 -17.66 17.00
C MET A 435 10.50 -17.46 16.24
N LEU A 436 10.76 -18.26 15.21
CA LEU A 436 11.89 -18.09 14.30
C LEU A 436 11.84 -16.74 13.60
N THR A 437 10.67 -16.30 13.17
CA THR A 437 10.51 -14.97 12.58
C THR A 437 10.89 -13.87 13.57
N LEU A 438 10.51 -13.99 14.85
CA LEU A 438 10.93 -13.02 15.86
C LEU A 438 12.45 -13.03 16.07
N VAL A 439 13.09 -14.21 16.01
CA VAL A 439 14.56 -14.32 16.05
C VAL A 439 15.18 -13.67 14.80
N ILE A 440 14.68 -13.96 13.60
CA ILE A 440 15.12 -13.34 12.34
C ILE A 440 14.93 -11.83 12.41
N LEU A 441 13.84 -11.33 12.99
CA LEU A 441 13.59 -9.91 13.15
C LEU A 441 14.60 -9.28 14.11
N LEU A 442 14.90 -9.91 15.25
CA LEU A 442 15.88 -9.39 16.22
C LEU A 442 17.31 -9.44 15.69
N VAL A 443 17.71 -10.54 15.05
CA VAL A 443 19.02 -10.71 14.42
C VAL A 443 19.15 -9.80 13.21
N GLY A 444 18.12 -9.74 12.38
CA GLY A 444 18.03 -8.85 11.22
C GLY A 444 18.11 -7.40 11.64
N LEU A 445 17.41 -6.99 12.70
CA LEU A 445 17.62 -5.68 13.31
C LEU A 445 19.07 -5.50 13.72
N LYS A 446 19.69 -6.39 14.50
CA LYS A 446 21.10 -6.25 14.90
C LYS A 446 22.06 -6.13 13.70
N ILE A 447 21.89 -6.93 12.66
CA ILE A 447 22.76 -6.94 11.47
C ILE A 447 22.48 -5.71 10.58
N SER A 448 21.22 -5.33 10.40
CA SER A 448 20.83 -4.13 9.64
C SER A 448 21.05 -2.82 10.41
N ILE A 449 21.20 -2.86 11.73
CA ILE A 449 21.43 -1.69 12.60
C ILE A 449 22.94 -1.40 12.75
N ILE A 450 23.86 -2.36 12.54
CA ILE A 450 25.25 -2.24 13.04
C ILE A 450 26.33 -1.89 12.00
N PRO A 451 26.13 -1.91 10.66
CA PRO A 451 27.01 -1.13 9.79
C PRO A 451 26.45 0.22 9.34
N VAL A 452 25.16 0.33 8.99
CA VAL A 452 24.52 1.59 8.54
C VAL A 452 23.01 1.36 8.54
N ILE A 453 22.19 2.30 8.99
CA ILE A 453 20.74 2.28 8.78
C ILE A 453 20.43 2.60 7.27
N TYR A 454 20.98 1.83 6.32
CA TYR A 454 20.86 1.94 4.84
C TYR A 454 21.90 2.78 4.07
N GLY A 455 23.18 2.42 4.16
CA GLY A 455 24.26 3.04 3.36
C GLY A 455 24.27 2.69 1.86
N ALA A 456 23.29 1.93 1.37
CA ALA A 456 23.16 1.61 -0.04
C ALA A 456 21.72 1.91 -0.48
N TRP A 457 21.55 3.02 -1.20
CA TRP A 457 20.34 3.42 -1.90
C TRP A 457 19.09 3.66 -1.01
N ALA A 458 19.10 4.79 -0.31
CA ALA A 458 17.89 5.62 -0.27
C ALA A 458 17.73 6.26 -1.66
N GLY A 459 17.34 5.47 -2.66
CA GLY A 459 17.04 5.98 -3.99
C GLY A 459 15.98 7.07 -3.87
N PHE A 460 16.44 8.32 -4.01
CA PHE A 460 15.63 9.48 -4.32
C PHE A 460 16.09 9.99 -5.68
#